data_AF-E9USQ2-F1
#
_entry.id   AF-E9USQ2-F1
#
_cell.length_a   1.000
_cell.length_b   1.000
_cell.length_c   1.000
_cell.angle_alpha   90.00
_cell.angle_beta   90.00
_cell.angle_gamma   90.00
#
_symmetry.space_group_name_H-M   'P 1'
#
loop_
_entity.id
_entity.type
_entity.pdbx_description
1 polymer ?
#
loop_
_entity_poly.entity_id
_entity_poly.type
_entity_poly.pdbx_seq_one_letter_code
_entity_poly.pdbx_strand_id
1 'polypeptide(L)'
;MERLIIFALVGLAAQAVDGSLGMAYGVTSSTLLVATGVAPAVASASVHLAEVGTTFVSGVSHWRLGNVDWKVVAKVAVPGGIGAFTGATVLSNISTESATPWVAGLLLLLGVYIIARFVFGKPPVFIPGRRPGLGLLAPLGLFGGFIDATGGGGWGPVTTPTLISSG
;
A
#
# COMPACT_ATOMS: atom_id res chain seq x y z
N MET A 1 0.00 -29.32 2.12
CA MET A 1 1.35 -28.76 2.30
C MET A 1 1.87 -28.06 1.05
N GLU A 2 1.68 -28.64 -0.14
CA GLU A 2 2.16 -28.05 -1.41
C GLU A 2 1.69 -26.59 -1.65
N ARG A 3 0.40 -26.29 -1.40
CA ARG A 3 -0.13 -24.92 -1.52
C ARG A 3 0.52 -23.90 -0.57
N LEU A 4 0.92 -24.33 0.63
CA LEU A 4 1.58 -23.43 1.61
C LEU A 4 2.98 -23.04 1.16
N ILE A 5 3.72 -23.98 0.56
CA ILE A 5 5.06 -23.71 0.01
C ILE A 5 4.96 -22.73 -1.16
N ILE A 6 3.97 -22.93 -2.05
CA ILE A 6 3.71 -22.01 -3.16
C ILE A 6 3.38 -20.60 -2.64
N PHE A 7 2.46 -20.47 -1.67
CA PHE A 7 2.13 -19.17 -1.08
C PHE A 7 3.31 -18.52 -0.36
N ALA A 8 4.16 -19.30 0.31
CA ALA A 8 5.36 -18.78 0.96
C ALA A 8 6.38 -18.23 -0.06
N LEU A 9 6.64 -18.94 -1.15
CA LEU A 9 7.55 -18.50 -2.22
C LEU A 9 7.02 -17.25 -2.93
N VAL A 10 5.72 -17.23 -3.23
CA VAL A 10 5.05 -16.06 -3.83
C VAL A 10 5.10 -14.86 -2.90
N GLY A 11 4.80 -15.04 -1.61
CA GLY A 11 4.88 -13.99 -0.61
C GLY A 11 6.30 -13.45 -0.44
N LEU A 12 7.31 -14.32 -0.47
CA LEU A 12 8.72 -13.94 -0.42
C LEU A 12 9.12 -13.13 -1.66
N ALA A 13 8.73 -13.56 -2.86
CA ALA A 13 9.00 -12.82 -4.08
C ALA A 13 8.30 -11.45 -4.09
N ALA A 14 7.02 -11.40 -3.69
CA ALA A 14 6.28 -10.16 -3.55
C ALA A 14 6.95 -9.20 -2.55
N GLN A 15 7.41 -9.72 -1.40
CA GLN A 15 8.10 -8.92 -0.39
C GLN A 15 9.50 -8.46 -0.83
N ALA A 16 10.20 -9.24 -1.66
CA ALA A 16 11.48 -8.83 -2.23
C ALA A 16 11.31 -7.67 -3.22
N VAL A 17 10.28 -7.73 -4.08
CA VAL A 17 9.90 -6.62 -4.96
C VAL A 17 9.56 -5.39 -4.14
N ASP A 18 8.71 -5.55 -3.13
CA ASP A 18 8.28 -4.46 -2.26
C ASP A 18 9.43 -3.86 -1.45
N GLY A 19 10.32 -4.67 -0.89
CA GLY A 19 11.52 -4.19 -0.20
C GLY A 19 12.48 -3.41 -1.11
N SER A 20 12.47 -3.71 -2.42
CA SER A 20 13.30 -3.01 -3.41
C SER A 20 12.68 -1.72 -3.95
N LEU A 21 11.35 -1.70 -4.16
CA LEU A 21 10.63 -0.59 -4.78
C LEU A 21 9.90 0.31 -3.78
N GLY A 22 9.70 -0.16 -2.54
CA GLY A 22 8.84 0.47 -1.54
C GLY A 22 7.36 0.50 -1.92
N MET A 23 6.92 -0.42 -2.79
CA MET A 23 5.56 -0.51 -3.29
C MET A 23 5.27 -1.88 -3.94
N ALA A 24 3.98 -2.16 -4.14
CA ALA A 24 3.38 -3.29 -4.89
C ALA A 24 3.07 -4.58 -4.12
N TYR A 25 3.56 -4.79 -2.88
CA TYR A 25 3.20 -5.99 -2.11
C TYR A 25 1.68 -6.21 -2.01
N GLY A 26 0.95 -5.22 -1.49
CA GLY A 26 -0.49 -5.36 -1.27
C GLY A 26 -1.28 -5.52 -2.56
N VAL A 27 -0.97 -4.74 -3.60
CA VAL A 27 -1.66 -4.82 -4.90
C VAL A 27 -1.49 -6.23 -5.52
N THR A 28 -0.27 -6.77 -5.51
CA THR A 28 0.00 -8.12 -6.03
C THR A 28 -0.65 -9.19 -5.18
N SER A 29 -0.46 -9.15 -3.86
CA SER A 29 -0.95 -10.18 -2.94
C SER A 29 -2.47 -10.22 -2.89
N SER A 30 -3.14 -9.06 -2.80
CA SER A 30 -4.61 -9.00 -2.82
C SER A 30 -5.20 -9.41 -4.16
N THR A 31 -4.55 -9.07 -5.28
CA THR A 31 -4.98 -9.54 -6.60
C THR A 31 -4.97 -11.07 -6.65
N LEU A 32 -3.88 -11.71 -6.20
CA LEU A 32 -3.77 -13.16 -6.19
C LEU A 32 -4.80 -13.82 -5.27
N LEU A 33 -4.97 -13.29 -4.05
CA LEU A 33 -5.95 -13.82 -3.09
C LEU A 33 -7.37 -13.71 -3.64
N VAL A 34 -7.77 -12.53 -4.11
CA VAL A 34 -9.11 -12.30 -4.69
C VAL A 34 -9.32 -13.14 -5.94
N ALA A 35 -8.31 -13.29 -6.81
CA ALA A 35 -8.39 -14.14 -8.00
C ALA A 35 -8.60 -15.62 -7.67
N THR A 36 -8.17 -16.09 -6.49
CA THR A 36 -8.43 -17.45 -6.00
C THR A 36 -9.79 -17.61 -5.31
N GLY A 37 -10.62 -16.56 -5.28
CA GLY A 37 -11.95 -16.56 -4.68
C GLY A 37 -11.98 -16.21 -3.19
N VAL A 38 -10.88 -15.69 -2.64
CA VAL A 38 -10.86 -15.18 -1.25
C VAL A 38 -11.69 -13.89 -1.19
N ALA A 39 -12.57 -13.80 -0.20
CA ALA A 39 -13.38 -12.60 0.01
C ALA A 39 -12.48 -11.35 0.18
N PRO A 40 -12.80 -10.21 -0.45
CA PRO A 40 -11.94 -9.01 -0.43
C PRO A 40 -11.56 -8.52 0.98
N ALA A 41 -12.50 -8.55 1.93
CA ALA A 41 -12.22 -8.17 3.31
C ALA A 41 -11.19 -9.10 3.98
N VAL A 42 -11.25 -10.40 3.69
CA VAL A 42 -10.30 -11.40 4.20
C VAL A 42 -8.93 -11.24 3.53
N ALA A 43 -8.92 -11.01 2.21
CA ALA A 43 -7.69 -10.74 1.46
C ALA A 43 -6.98 -9.49 2.00
N SER A 44 -7.71 -8.39 2.14
CA SER A 44 -7.20 -7.14 2.73
C SER A 44 -6.68 -7.35 4.14
N ALA A 45 -7.44 -8.00 5.03
CA ALA A 45 -6.99 -8.27 6.39
C ALA A 45 -5.71 -9.13 6.44
N SER A 46 -5.61 -10.14 5.57
CA SER A 46 -4.45 -11.04 5.52
C SER A 46 -3.18 -10.32 5.06
N VAL A 47 -3.31 -9.47 4.02
CA VAL A 47 -2.21 -8.67 3.49
C VAL A 47 -1.71 -7.66 4.52
N HIS A 48 -2.60 -6.85 5.10
CA HIS A 48 -2.19 -5.85 6.09
C HIS A 48 -1.61 -6.51 7.35
N LEU A 49 -2.10 -7.68 7.76
CA LEU A 49 -1.52 -8.42 8.89
C LEU A 49 -0.06 -8.83 8.60
N ALA A 50 0.22 -9.28 7.37
CA ALA A 50 1.59 -9.56 6.96
C ALA A 50 2.45 -8.29 6.91
N GLU A 51 1.90 -7.20 6.37
CA GLU A 51 2.59 -5.91 6.25
C GLU A 51 2.89 -5.26 7.59
N VAL A 52 2.10 -5.50 8.64
CA VAL A 52 2.42 -5.02 10.00
C VAL A 52 3.80 -5.52 10.42
N GLY A 53 4.10 -6.82 10.20
CA GLY A 53 5.38 -7.40 10.57
C GLY A 53 6.53 -6.86 9.72
N THR A 54 6.37 -6.89 8.40
CA THR A 54 7.44 -6.48 7.47
C THR A 54 7.70 -4.98 7.52
N THR A 55 6.66 -4.16 7.57
CA THR A 55 6.76 -2.69 7.68
C THR A 55 7.31 -2.27 9.04
N PHE A 56 6.99 -2.98 10.13
CA PHE A 56 7.60 -2.69 11.43
C PHE A 56 9.11 -2.90 11.42
N VAL A 57 9.57 -4.06 10.92
CA VAL A 57 11.01 -4.36 10.83
C VAL A 57 11.73 -3.36 9.92
N SER A 58 11.13 -3.04 8.76
CA SER A 58 11.65 -2.03 7.84
C SER A 58 11.72 -0.64 8.51
N GLY A 59 10.65 -0.22 9.19
CA GLY A 59 10.58 1.06 9.90
C GLY A 59 11.63 1.18 11.00
N VAL A 60 11.85 0.12 11.79
CA VAL A 60 12.92 0.08 12.81
C VAL A 60 14.30 0.19 12.16
N SER A 61 14.54 -0.49 11.04
CA SER A 61 15.80 -0.39 10.30
C SER A 61 16.06 1.04 9.82
N HIS A 62 15.08 1.66 9.15
CA HIS A 62 15.20 3.05 8.68
C HIS A 62 15.37 4.04 9.84
N TRP A 63 14.70 3.83 10.98
CA TRP A 63 14.89 4.65 12.16
C TRP A 63 16.31 4.56 12.72
N ARG A 64 16.87 3.35 12.85
CA ARG A 64 18.24 3.13 13.33
C ARG A 64 19.30 3.73 12.40
N LEU A 65 19.00 3.80 11.11
CA LEU A 65 19.88 4.42 10.11
C LEU A 65 19.72 5.95 10.01
N GLY A 66 18.80 6.56 10.78
CA GLY A 66 18.58 8.01 10.76
C GLY A 66 17.77 8.52 9.57
N ASN A 67 17.09 7.63 8.83
CA ASN A 67 16.34 7.96 7.62
C ASN A 67 14.92 8.49 7.88
N VAL A 68 14.54 8.72 9.15
CA VAL A 68 13.14 9.01 9.53
C VAL A 68 12.96 10.48 9.91
N ASP A 69 12.13 11.20 9.14
CA ASP A 69 11.58 12.49 9.55
C ASP A 69 10.26 12.28 10.32
N TRP A 70 10.33 12.31 11.65
CA TRP A 70 9.19 12.11 12.54
C TRP A 70 8.06 13.14 12.35
N LYS A 71 8.36 14.35 11.85
CA LYS A 71 7.32 15.35 11.55
C LYS A 71 6.53 14.96 10.32
N VAL A 72 7.17 14.41 9.30
CA VAL A 72 6.49 13.88 8.12
C VAL A 72 5.68 12.64 8.50
N VAL A 73 6.27 11.71 9.28
CA VAL A 73 5.58 10.52 9.78
C VAL A 73 4.28 10.88 10.48
N ALA A 74 4.31 11.78 11.47
CA ALA A 74 3.09 12.15 12.21
C ALA A 74 2.01 12.77 11.31
N LYS A 75 2.42 13.62 10.35
CA LYS A 75 1.50 14.31 9.43
C LYS A 75 0.85 13.41 8.39
N VAL A 76 1.44 12.24 8.12
CA VAL A 76 0.93 11.25 7.17
C VAL A 76 0.24 10.09 7.90
N ALA A 77 0.85 9.58 8.97
CA ALA A 77 0.38 8.40 9.70
C ALA A 77 -0.94 8.64 10.42
N VAL A 78 -1.17 9.82 11.01
CA VAL A 78 -2.43 10.09 11.71
C VAL A 78 -3.61 10.15 10.72
N PRO A 79 -3.56 10.98 9.66
CA PRO A 79 -4.60 10.97 8.62
C PRO A 79 -4.71 9.61 7.92
N GLY A 80 -3.58 8.94 7.68
CA GLY A 80 -3.54 7.61 7.08
C GLY A 80 -4.22 6.54 7.92
N GLY A 81 -4.01 6.53 9.23
CA GLY A 81 -4.71 5.62 10.14
C GLY A 81 -6.22 5.86 10.15
N ILE A 82 -6.67 7.12 10.12
CA ILE A 82 -8.09 7.47 10.01
C ILE A 82 -8.67 6.97 8.67
N GLY A 83 -7.96 7.20 7.58
CA GLY A 83 -8.34 6.76 6.24
C GLY A 83 -8.44 5.24 6.16
N ALA A 84 -7.42 4.53 6.66
CA ALA A 84 -7.37 3.08 6.69
C ALA A 84 -8.49 2.47 7.55
N PHE A 85 -8.73 3.02 8.75
CA PHE A 85 -9.84 2.57 9.59
C PHE A 85 -11.19 2.77 8.91
N THR A 86 -11.40 3.93 8.27
CA THR A 86 -12.62 4.22 7.51
C THR A 86 -12.77 3.26 6.33
N GLY A 87 -11.70 3.03 5.57
CA GLY A 87 -11.69 2.11 4.43
C GLY A 87 -11.96 0.67 4.82
N ALA A 88 -11.32 0.18 5.89
CA ALA A 88 -11.55 -1.14 6.45
C ALA A 88 -13.00 -1.30 6.95
N THR A 89 -13.56 -0.25 7.58
CA THR A 89 -14.96 -0.24 8.01
C THR A 89 -15.89 -0.33 6.81
N VAL A 90 -15.67 0.45 5.75
CA VAL A 90 -16.47 0.39 4.52
C VAL A 90 -16.39 -1.01 3.90
N LEU A 91 -15.18 -1.54 3.72
CA LEU A 91 -14.98 -2.85 3.08
C LEU A 91 -15.62 -4.00 3.88
N SER A 92 -15.53 -3.96 5.21
CA SER A 92 -16.07 -5.01 6.10
C SER A 92 -17.60 -4.97 6.23
N ASN A 93 -18.24 -3.84 5.90
CA ASN A 93 -19.70 -3.69 6.00
C ASN A 93 -20.44 -3.91 4.66
N ILE A 94 -19.73 -4.14 3.56
CA ILE A 94 -20.33 -4.43 2.24
C ILE A 94 -20.35 -5.95 2.00
N SER A 95 -21.40 -6.47 1.35
CA SER A 95 -21.46 -7.90 1.02
C SER A 95 -20.30 -8.31 0.12
N THR A 96 -19.85 -9.56 0.23
CA THR A 96 -18.73 -10.05 -0.60
C THR A 96 -19.06 -10.01 -2.08
N GLU A 97 -20.30 -10.31 -2.50
CA GLU A 97 -20.68 -10.23 -3.93
C GLU A 97 -20.57 -8.79 -4.45
N SER A 98 -20.93 -7.81 -3.62
CA SER A 98 -20.87 -6.40 -4.00
C SER A 98 -19.43 -5.88 -3.96
N ALA A 99 -18.65 -6.24 -2.94
CA ALA A 99 -17.28 -5.74 -2.75
C ALA A 99 -16.29 -6.25 -3.81
N THR A 100 -16.48 -7.49 -4.28
CA THR A 100 -15.56 -8.15 -5.23
C THR A 100 -15.31 -7.34 -6.50
N PRO A 101 -16.32 -6.91 -7.29
CA PRO A 101 -16.08 -6.12 -8.49
C PRO A 101 -15.44 -4.75 -8.21
N TRP A 102 -15.76 -4.10 -7.10
CA TRP A 102 -15.15 -2.82 -6.72
C TRP A 102 -13.66 -2.98 -6.41
N VAL A 103 -13.31 -3.95 -5.57
CA VAL A 103 -11.91 -4.22 -5.20
C VAL A 103 -11.11 -4.70 -6.40
N ALA A 104 -11.66 -5.60 -7.22
CA ALA A 104 -11.02 -6.05 -8.45
C ALA A 104 -10.77 -4.89 -9.43
N GLY A 105 -11.75 -3.99 -9.60
CA GLY A 105 -11.61 -2.81 -10.44
C GLY A 105 -10.53 -1.86 -9.92
N LEU A 106 -10.48 -1.62 -8.61
CA LEU A 106 -9.46 -0.79 -7.97
C LEU A 106 -8.06 -1.39 -8.13
N LEU A 107 -7.91 -2.70 -7.87
CA LEU A 107 -6.65 -3.42 -8.04
C LEU A 107 -6.19 -3.41 -9.51
N LEU A 108 -7.11 -3.58 -10.46
CA LEU A 108 -6.81 -3.49 -11.89
C LEU A 108 -6.32 -2.10 -12.27
N LEU A 109 -7.02 -1.04 -11.83
CA LEU A 109 -6.62 0.34 -12.07
C LEU A 109 -5.23 0.64 -11.48
N LEU A 110 -4.96 0.18 -10.26
CA LEU A 110 -3.65 0.32 -9.63
C LEU A 110 -2.57 -0.46 -10.39
N GLY A 111 -2.87 -1.68 -10.84
CA GLY A 111 -1.96 -2.48 -11.67
C GLY A 111 -1.62 -1.79 -12.99
N VAL A 112 -2.62 -1.30 -13.71
CA VAL A 112 -2.44 -0.50 -14.94
C VAL A 112 -1.63 0.76 -14.66
N TYR A 113 -1.91 1.47 -13.57
CA TYR A 113 -1.16 2.66 -13.17
C TYR A 113 0.32 2.35 -12.91
N ILE A 114 0.62 1.28 -12.16
CA ILE A 114 1.99 0.84 -11.88
C ILE A 114 2.70 0.55 -13.21
N ILE A 115 2.10 -0.26 -14.09
CA ILE A 115 2.68 -0.60 -15.39
C ILE A 115 2.93 0.67 -16.22
N ALA A 116 1.92 1.52 -16.36
CA ALA A 116 2.03 2.73 -17.16
C ALA A 116 3.12 3.67 -16.62
N ARG A 117 3.20 3.82 -15.30
CA ARG A 117 4.21 4.64 -14.63
C ARG A 117 5.63 4.11 -14.86
N PHE A 118 5.86 2.81 -14.74
CA PHE A 118 7.21 2.26 -14.84
C PHE A 118 7.66 2.00 -16.28
N VAL A 119 6.73 1.77 -17.22
CA VAL A 119 7.05 1.56 -18.63
C VAL A 119 7.16 2.90 -19.38
N PHE A 120 6.26 3.85 -19.10
CA PHE A 120 6.16 5.10 -19.86
C PHE A 120 6.42 6.37 -19.03
N GLY A 121 6.43 6.27 -17.71
CA GLY A 121 6.61 7.41 -16.82
C GLY A 121 8.06 7.87 -16.73
N LYS A 122 8.24 9.17 -16.54
CA LYS A 122 9.55 9.77 -16.30
C LYS A 122 9.95 9.56 -14.83
N PRO A 123 11.24 9.37 -14.52
CA PRO A 123 11.70 9.32 -13.14
C PRO A 123 11.31 10.62 -12.41
N PRO A 124 10.90 10.53 -11.13
CA PRO A 124 10.49 11.69 -10.37
C PRO A 124 11.64 12.69 -10.29
N VAL A 125 11.33 13.97 -10.48
CA VAL A 125 12.29 15.06 -10.31
C VAL A 125 12.35 15.40 -8.83
N PHE A 126 13.49 15.13 -8.21
CA PHE A 126 13.76 15.53 -6.83
C PHE A 126 13.92 17.06 -6.76
N ILE A 127 13.15 17.73 -5.91
CA ILE A 127 13.27 19.17 -5.67
C ILE A 127 13.86 19.37 -4.27
N PRO A 128 15.17 19.66 -4.15
CA PRO A 128 15.84 19.78 -2.85
C PRO A 128 15.28 20.93 -2.01
N GLY A 129 15.12 20.69 -0.70
CA GLY A 129 15.00 21.75 0.31
C GLY A 129 13.59 22.20 0.68
N ARG A 130 12.53 21.67 0.05
CA ARG A 130 11.14 22.01 0.38
C ARG A 130 10.49 20.87 1.16
N ARG A 131 10.22 21.07 2.46
CA ARG A 131 9.46 20.09 3.24
C ARG A 131 7.98 20.18 2.86
N PRO A 132 7.31 19.05 2.57
CA PRO A 132 5.89 19.06 2.24
C PRO A 132 5.06 19.46 3.46
N GLY A 133 4.13 20.39 3.24
CA GLY A 133 3.25 20.92 4.28
C GLY A 133 2.12 19.95 4.63
N LEU A 134 1.40 20.25 5.72
CA LEU A 134 0.24 19.47 6.15
C LEU A 134 -0.85 19.39 5.07
N GLY A 135 -1.01 20.46 4.26
CA GLY A 135 -1.99 20.50 3.18
C GLY A 135 -1.74 19.49 2.06
N LEU A 136 -0.51 18.98 1.91
CA LEU A 136 -0.21 17.88 0.98
C LEU A 136 -0.22 16.53 1.72
N LEU A 137 0.45 16.47 2.87
CA LEU A 137 0.68 15.21 3.59
C LEU A 137 -0.60 14.62 4.19
N ALA A 138 -1.50 15.45 4.71
CA ALA A 138 -2.70 14.95 5.36
C ALA A 138 -3.72 14.34 4.38
N PRO A 139 -4.08 15.00 3.25
CA PRO A 139 -4.91 14.35 2.24
C PRO A 139 -4.23 13.12 1.64
N LEU A 140 -2.91 13.18 1.40
CA LEU A 140 -2.15 12.05 0.87
C LEU A 140 -2.24 10.84 1.80
N GLY A 141 -2.04 11.02 3.11
CA GLY A 141 -2.20 9.96 4.10
C GLY A 141 -3.64 9.45 4.13
N LEU A 142 -4.62 10.34 4.26
CA LEU A 142 -6.04 9.99 4.37
C LEU A 142 -6.53 9.14 3.19
N PHE A 143 -6.32 9.61 1.96
CA PHE A 143 -6.73 8.88 0.76
C PHE A 143 -5.87 7.65 0.52
N GLY A 144 -4.56 7.73 0.79
CA GLY A 144 -3.65 6.59 0.72
C GLY A 144 -4.13 5.44 1.60
N GLY A 145 -4.38 5.71 2.89
CA GLY A 145 -4.85 4.70 3.84
C GLY A 145 -6.24 4.14 3.48
N PHE A 146 -7.16 4.98 3.02
CA PHE A 146 -8.48 4.52 2.60
C PHE A 146 -8.41 3.57 1.41
N ILE A 147 -7.67 3.94 0.36
CA ILE A 147 -7.47 3.12 -0.84
C ILE A 147 -6.76 1.82 -0.49
N ASP A 148 -5.75 1.88 0.38
CA ASP A 148 -4.99 0.73 0.84
C ASP A 148 -5.89 -0.30 1.55
N ALA A 149 -6.64 0.15 2.56
CA ALA A 149 -7.53 -0.72 3.34
C ALA A 149 -8.69 -1.31 2.51
N THR A 150 -9.26 -0.52 1.58
CA THR A 150 -10.35 -0.98 0.71
C THR A 150 -9.89 -1.91 -0.41
N GLY A 151 -8.70 -1.67 -0.96
CA GLY A 151 -8.11 -2.49 -2.02
C GLY A 151 -7.35 -3.72 -1.52
N GLY A 152 -7.00 -3.76 -0.24
CA GLY A 152 -5.99 -4.69 0.27
C GLY A 152 -4.58 -4.37 -0.25
N GLY A 153 -4.34 -3.12 -0.65
CA GLY A 153 -3.10 -2.69 -1.27
C GLY A 153 -3.30 -1.48 -2.17
N GLY A 154 -2.58 -0.40 -1.87
CA GLY A 154 -2.67 0.86 -2.60
C GLY A 154 -1.82 1.99 -2.05
N TRP A 155 -1.30 1.85 -0.82
CA TRP A 155 -0.44 2.85 -0.18
C TRP A 155 0.75 3.21 -1.07
N GLY A 156 1.60 2.23 -1.42
CA GLY A 156 2.83 2.46 -2.18
C GLY A 156 2.62 3.25 -3.49
N PRO A 157 1.75 2.80 -4.41
CA PRO A 157 1.47 3.55 -5.64
C PRO A 157 0.90 4.96 -5.42
N VAL A 158 0.13 5.19 -4.37
CA VAL A 158 -0.55 6.47 -4.10
C VAL A 158 0.38 7.46 -3.38
N THR A 159 1.14 7.01 -2.39
CA THR A 159 1.90 7.90 -1.49
C THR A 159 3.37 8.02 -1.84
N THR A 160 4.03 6.91 -2.21
CA THR A 160 5.48 6.87 -2.46
C THR A 160 5.95 7.85 -3.55
N PRO A 161 5.31 7.98 -4.74
CA PRO A 161 5.73 8.97 -5.74
C PRO A 161 5.73 10.41 -5.21
N THR A 162 4.66 10.78 -4.49
CA THR A 162 4.51 12.12 -3.93
C THR A 162 5.55 12.39 -2.86
N LEU A 163 5.82 11.42 -1.98
CA LEU A 163 6.82 11.57 -0.92
C LEU A 163 8.25 11.67 -1.49
N ILE A 164 8.60 10.90 -2.53
CA ILE A 164 9.92 10.95 -3.18
C ILE A 164 10.15 12.25 -3.96
N SER A 165 9.09 12.82 -4.56
CA SER A 165 9.20 14.05 -5.36
C SER A 165 9.17 15.33 -4.53
N SER A 166 8.57 15.28 -3.34
CA SER A 166 8.31 16.46 -2.51
C SER A 166 9.19 16.57 -1.27
N GLY A 167 10.14 15.66 -1.05
CA GLY A 167 11.06 15.65 0.09
C GLY A 167 12.44 15.20 -0.33
#